data_AF-A0A1Q6KIU3-F1
#
_entry.id   AF-A0A1Q6KIU3-F1
#
_cell.length_a   1.000
_cell.length_b   1.000
_cell.length_c   1.000
_cell.angle_alpha   90.00
_cell.angle_beta   90.00
_cell.angle_gamma   90.00
#
_symmetry.space_group_name_H-M   'P 1'
#
loop_
_entity.id
_entity.type
_entity.pdbx_description
1 polymer ?
#
loop_
_entity_poly.entity_id
_entity_poly.type
_entity_poly.pdbx_seq_one_letter_code
_entity_poly.pdbx_strand_id
1 'polypeptide(L)'
;MENYTFEDMWLDLKNGYQIYYTYVRNRYVLFKTAKNCYTQKLISDNPKNPQPRMTMLTLKRVKEIFPHMEDIEYKISDDIL
;
A
#
# COMPACT_ATOMS: atom_id res chain seq x y z
N MET A 1 14.98 5.23 3.63
CA MET A 1 13.95 6.28 3.78
C MET A 1 13.89 6.69 5.24
N GLU A 2 14.94 7.35 5.74
CA GLU A 2 14.85 7.93 7.09
C GLU A 2 13.80 9.05 7.06
N ASN A 3 12.86 9.01 7.99
CA ASN A 3 11.76 9.99 8.17
C ASN A 3 10.59 9.92 7.18
N TYR A 4 10.32 8.81 6.51
CA TYR A 4 9.08 8.68 5.73
C TYR A 4 7.85 8.67 6.65
N THR A 5 6.98 9.66 6.48
CA THR A 5 5.80 9.84 7.31
C THR A 5 4.54 9.30 6.64
N PHE A 6 3.46 9.20 7.41
CA PHE A 6 2.16 8.84 6.85
C PHE A 6 1.67 9.91 5.88
N GLU A 7 1.95 11.18 6.17
CA GLU A 7 1.60 12.33 5.34
C GLU A 7 2.29 12.26 3.97
N ASP A 8 3.55 11.83 3.92
CA ASP A 8 4.27 11.60 2.66
C ASP A 8 3.60 10.49 1.84
N MET A 9 3.33 9.34 2.46
CA MET A 9 2.62 8.23 1.79
C MET A 9 1.23 8.63 1.31
N TRP A 10 0.51 9.43 2.10
CA TRP A 10 -0.80 9.92 1.71
C TRP A 10 -0.72 10.87 0.52
N LEU A 11 0.31 11.72 0.45
CA LEU A 11 0.56 12.59 -0.70
C LEU A 11 0.92 11.78 -1.95
N ASP A 12 1.79 10.77 -1.82
CA ASP A 12 2.16 9.88 -2.92
C ASP A 12 0.93 9.15 -3.48
N LEU A 13 0.12 8.53 -2.61
CA LEU A 13 -1.13 7.88 -3.01
C LEU A 13 -2.14 8.85 -3.63
N LYS A 14 -2.18 10.10 -3.15
CA LYS A 14 -3.05 11.14 -3.72
C LYS A 14 -2.60 11.53 -5.13
N ASN A 15 -1.29 11.54 -5.37
CA ASN A 15 -0.67 11.84 -6.66
C ASN A 15 -0.68 10.65 -7.64
N GLY A 16 -1.22 9.50 -7.22
CA GLY A 16 -1.40 8.33 -8.10
C GLY A 16 -0.23 7.35 -8.10
N TYR A 17 0.75 7.53 -7.20
CA TYR A 17 1.81 6.54 -7.02
C TYR A 17 1.24 5.25 -6.41
N GLN A 18 1.85 4.13 -6.79
CA GLN A 18 1.61 2.84 -6.15
C GLN A 18 2.66 2.60 -5.07
N ILE A 19 2.21 2.24 -3.87
CA ILE A 19 3.08 2.00 -2.70
C ILE A 19 3.20 0.50 -2.49
N TYR A 20 4.40 -0.02 -2.64
CA TYR A 20 4.75 -1.40 -2.30
C TYR A 20 5.27 -1.45 -0.87
N TYR A 21 4.80 -2.40 -0.10
CA TYR A 21 5.26 -2.60 1.28
C TYR A 21 5.10 -4.04 1.73
N THR A 22 5.87 -4.41 2.73
CA THR A 22 5.76 -5.67 3.45
C THR A 22 4.90 -5.45 4.69
N TYR A 23 3.91 -6.32 4.91
CA TYR A 23 3.08 -6.32 6.11
C TYR A 23 2.70 -7.75 6.47
N VAL A 24 2.92 -8.16 7.72
CA VAL A 24 2.65 -9.53 8.22
C VAL A 24 3.26 -10.59 7.28
N ARG A 25 4.54 -10.39 6.91
CA ARG A 25 5.33 -11.30 6.06
C ARG A 25 4.81 -11.49 4.63
N ASN A 26 3.93 -10.63 4.15
CA ASN A 26 3.44 -10.63 2.77
C ASN A 26 3.77 -9.31 2.08
N ARG A 27 4.06 -9.35 0.78
CA ARG A 27 4.28 -8.15 -0.04
C ARG A 27 2.95 -7.70 -0.63
N TYR A 28 2.65 -6.42 -0.50
CA TYR A 28 1.46 -5.80 -1.06
C TYR A 28 1.82 -4.62 -1.95
N VAL A 29 0.91 -4.29 -2.86
CA VAL A 29 0.83 -2.98 -3.49
C VAL A 29 -0.45 -2.29 -3.05
N LEU A 30 -0.36 -1.00 -2.74
CA LEU A 30 -1.47 -0.15 -2.37
C LEU A 30 -1.54 1.03 -3.32
N PHE A 31 -2.73 1.24 -3.86
CA PHE A 31 -2.99 2.36 -4.76
C PHE A 31 -4.38 2.92 -4.48
N LYS A 32 -4.55 4.20 -4.79
CA LYS A 32 -5.82 4.90 -4.59
C LYS A 32 -6.82 4.51 -5.69
N THR A 33 -8.04 4.20 -5.28
CA THR A 33 -9.12 3.79 -6.21
C THR A 33 -10.22 4.83 -6.27
N ALA A 34 -10.57 5.42 -5.11
CA ALA A 34 -11.56 6.49 -5.02
C ALA A 34 -11.23 7.42 -3.83
N LYS A 35 -12.06 8.42 -3.58
CA LYS A 35 -11.88 9.33 -2.42
C LYS A 35 -11.92 8.52 -1.12
N ASN A 36 -10.83 8.54 -0.35
CA ASN A 36 -10.63 7.79 0.90
C ASN A 36 -10.70 6.26 0.79
N CYS A 37 -10.66 5.71 -0.43
CA CYS A 37 -10.67 4.27 -0.69
C CYS A 37 -9.40 3.88 -1.46
N TYR A 38 -8.72 2.86 -0.95
CA TYR A 38 -7.47 2.35 -1.49
C TYR A 38 -7.59 0.85 -1.72
N THR A 39 -7.01 0.33 -2.79
CA THR A 39 -6.95 -1.11 -3.02
C THR A 39 -5.59 -1.61 -2.59
N GLN A 40 -5.58 -2.60 -1.69
CA GLN A 40 -4.41 -3.38 -1.32
C GLN A 40 -4.47 -4.69 -2.12
N LYS A 41 -3.45 -4.97 -2.92
CA LYS A 41 -3.32 -6.20 -3.70
C LYS A 41 -2.09 -6.98 -3.24
N LEU A 42 -2.25 -8.27 -3.01
CA LEU A 42 -1.18 -9.19 -2.65
C LEU A 42 -0.27 -9.43 -3.87
N ILE A 43 1.03 -9.27 -3.68
CA ILE A 43 2.06 -9.49 -4.72
C ILE A 43 2.70 -10.87 -4.59
N SER A 44 3.02 -11.30 -3.36
CA SER A 44 3.57 -12.63 -3.08
C SER A 44 2.75 -13.34 -2.01
N ASP A 45 2.40 -14.59 -2.25
CA ASP A 45 1.66 -15.42 -1.32
C ASP A 45 2.60 -16.24 -0.44
N ASN A 46 2.40 -16.15 0.88
CA ASN A 46 2.94 -17.16 1.79
C ASN A 46 1.85 -18.24 1.99
N PRO A 47 2.08 -19.49 1.54
CA PRO A 47 1.05 -20.54 1.56
C PRO A 47 0.54 -20.89 2.97
N LYS A 48 1.30 -20.53 4.03
CA LYS A 48 0.86 -20.71 5.43
C LYS A 48 -0.08 -19.61 5.95
N ASN A 49 -0.33 -18.54 5.19
CA ASN A 49 -1.19 -17.42 5.58
C ASN A 49 -2.12 -17.02 4.40
N PRO A 50 -3.28 -17.67 4.24
CA PRO A 50 -4.20 -17.39 3.13
C PRO A 50 -4.87 -16.01 3.32
N GLN A 51 -4.18 -14.96 2.88
CA GLN A 51 -4.69 -13.60 2.87
C GLN A 51 -5.51 -13.34 1.60
N PRO A 52 -6.52 -12.44 1.64
CA PRO A 52 -7.23 -12.03 0.44
C PRO A 52 -6.26 -11.45 -0.60
N ARG A 53 -6.40 -11.86 -1.86
CA ARG A 53 -5.57 -11.36 -2.97
C ARG A 53 -5.78 -9.87 -3.22
N MET A 54 -6.98 -9.36 -2.97
CA MET A 54 -7.33 -7.95 -3.08
C MET A 54 -8.30 -7.57 -1.96
N THR A 55 -8.03 -6.43 -1.32
CA THR A 55 -8.86 -5.87 -0.25
C THR A 55 -8.99 -4.36 -0.44
N MET A 56 -10.20 -3.82 -0.28
CA MET A 56 -10.42 -2.39 -0.24
C MET A 56 -10.23 -1.86 1.19
N LEU A 57 -9.38 -0.86 1.35
CA LEU A 57 -9.05 -0.22 2.62
C LEU A 57 -9.55 1.23 2.63
N THR A 58 -10.00 1.68 3.80
CA THR A 58 -10.25 3.10 4.05
C THR A 58 -8.96 3.81 4.41
N LEU A 59 -8.93 5.15 4.30
CA LEU A 59 -7.79 5.95 4.78
C LEU A 59 -7.44 5.66 6.25
N LYS A 60 -8.47 5.51 7.10
CA LYS A 60 -8.28 5.17 8.52
C LYS A 60 -7.52 3.86 8.67
N ARG A 61 -7.90 2.83 7.91
CA ARG A 61 -7.25 1.52 7.96
C ARG A 61 -5.80 1.58 7.46
N VAL A 62 -5.53 2.34 6.40
CA VAL A 62 -4.16 2.57 5.91
C VAL A 62 -3.30 3.24 6.99
N LYS A 63 -3.85 4.25 7.69
CA LYS A 63 -3.15 4.93 8.81
C LYS A 63 -2.85 3.99 9.98
N GLU A 64 -3.76 3.09 10.31
CA GLU A 64 -3.57 2.11 11.39
C GLU A 64 -2.44 1.11 11.08
N ILE A 65 -2.28 0.70 9.82
CA ILE A 65 -1.25 -0.30 9.45
C ILE A 65 0.10 0.34 9.12
N PHE A 66 0.15 1.63 8.78
CA PHE A 66 1.36 2.34 8.36
C PHE A 66 2.56 2.15 9.32
N PRO A 67 2.41 2.25 10.67
CA PRO A 67 3.52 2.04 11.60
C PRO A 67 4.12 0.63 11.58
N HIS A 68 3.43 -0.32 10.94
CA HIS A 68 3.82 -1.73 10.84
C HIS A 68 4.22 -2.13 9.41
N MET A 69 4.30 -1.17 8.49
CA MET A 69 4.77 -1.41 7.13
C MET A 69 6.31 -1.43 7.12
N GLU A 70 6.85 -2.40 6.39
CA GLU A 70 8.30 -2.60 6.20
C GLU A 70 8.64 -2.51 4.70
N ASP A 71 9.91 -2.24 4.39
CA ASP A 71 10.45 -2.22 3.02
C ASP A 71 9.62 -1.36 2.03
N ILE A 72 9.18 -0.18 2.45
CA ILE A 72 8.30 0.68 1.64
C ILE A 72 9.04 1.16 0.38
N GLU A 73 8.39 1.05 -0.77
CA GLU A 73 8.84 1.54 -2.07
C GLU A 73 7.67 2.20 -2.79
N TYR A 74 7.90 3.26 -3.57
CA TYR A 74 6.87 3.85 -4.43
C TYR A 74 7.27 3.74 -5.90
N LYS A 75 6.28 3.51 -6.77
CA LYS A 75 6.47 3.47 -8.22
C LYS A 75 5.42 4.33 -8.91
N ILE A 76 5.81 4.94 -10.02
CA ILE A 76 4.88 5.56 -10.95
C ILE A 76 4.04 4.44 -11.55
N SER A 77 2.72 4.64 -11.67
CA SER A 77 1.88 3.69 -12.41
C SER A 77 2.30 3.75 -13.88
N ASP A 78 2.75 2.63 -14.45
CA ASP A 78 3.21 2.55 -15.85
C ASP A 78 2.09 2.88 -16.87
N ASP A 79 0.83 3.04 -16.41
CA ASP A 79 -0.34 3.41 -17.20
C ASP A 79 -0.48 4.93 -17.48
N ILE A 80 0.61 5.70 -17.40
CA ILE A 80 0.64 7.10 -17.86
C ILE A 80 1.61 7.21 -19.04
N LEU A 81 1.15 6.78 -20.21
CA LEU A 81 1.50 7.28 -21.54
C LEU A 81 0.28 7.16 -22.47
#